data_AF-A0A3A0AGR9-F1
#
_entry.id   AF-A0A3A0AGR9-F1
#
_cell.length_a   1.000
_cell.length_b   1.000
_cell.length_c   1.000
_cell.angle_alpha   90.00
_cell.angle_beta   90.00
_cell.angle_gamma   90.00
#
_symmetry.space_group_name_H-M   'P 1'
#
loop_
_entity.id
_entity.type
_entity.pdbx_description
1 polymer ?
#
loop_
_entity_poly.entity_id
_entity_poly.type
_entity_poly.pdbx_seq_one_letter_code
_entity_poly.pdbx_strand_id
1 'polypeptide(L)'
;MPIDDLVQADATDLSQWYEQFMKLQYYQGKLYGLPSWGWAGWDTLVTNAVHFNEAGFELPDPTGHETSMDQIGEWARALYKEGERFGLAVGIAEVSLAVLPRIWNGELINEEGTKCVLLDDENSQAALRWLYDLAVTDKVLPAPGAVEDLPAAQLEGKISMNWGGSLNVRNLKRDAKDPAVVEASQILFPTREDGRFPSQIRGGTWNILNGTAHPTEAYQFLLHITNTEGCYGFNLVGGQGAFVRPDVMQQLIE
;
A
#
# COMPACT_ATOMS: atom_id res chain seq x y z
N MET A 1 24.99 8.98 8.14
CA MET A 1 26.12 8.12 8.55
C MET A 1 25.57 6.77 8.98
N PRO A 2 26.33 5.67 8.90
CA PRO A 2 25.99 4.44 9.58
C PRO A 2 25.81 4.69 11.09
N ILE A 3 24.89 3.97 11.72
CA ILE A 3 24.54 4.11 13.14
C ILE A 3 24.83 2.83 13.94
N ASP A 4 25.52 1.85 13.35
CA ASP A 4 25.82 0.56 13.99
C ASP A 4 26.50 0.73 15.37
N ASP A 5 27.50 1.61 15.46
CA ASP A 5 28.23 1.86 16.71
C ASP A 5 27.34 2.54 17.78
N LEU A 6 26.39 3.37 17.36
CA LEU A 6 25.44 4.06 18.25
C LEU A 6 24.42 3.06 18.81
N VAL A 7 23.90 2.18 17.95
CA VAL A 7 23.02 1.06 18.34
C VAL A 7 23.72 0.14 19.34
N GLN A 8 24.99 -0.19 19.08
CA GLN A 8 25.78 -1.03 19.98
C GLN A 8 26.03 -0.34 21.33
N ALA A 9 26.42 0.94 21.31
CA ALA A 9 26.71 1.71 22.52
C ALA A 9 25.49 1.84 23.44
N ASP A 10 24.29 1.98 22.86
CA ASP A 10 23.03 2.10 23.61
C ASP A 10 22.34 0.76 23.87
N ALA A 11 22.91 -0.35 23.40
CA ALA A 11 22.31 -1.68 23.45
C ALA A 11 20.86 -1.70 22.91
N THR A 12 20.60 -0.96 21.83
CA THR A 12 19.25 -0.82 21.27
C THR A 12 18.75 -2.14 20.69
N ASP A 13 17.60 -2.59 21.18
CA ASP A 13 16.92 -3.77 20.67
C ASP A 13 16.16 -3.45 19.37
N LEU A 14 16.72 -3.90 18.25
CA LEU A 14 16.15 -3.72 16.91
C LEU A 14 14.93 -4.61 16.64
N SER A 15 14.64 -5.60 17.49
CA SER A 15 13.46 -6.48 17.34
C SER A 15 12.14 -5.78 17.68
N GLN A 16 12.23 -4.56 18.22
CA GLN A 16 11.08 -3.71 18.52
C GLN A 16 10.30 -3.25 17.27
N TRP A 17 10.91 -3.30 16.08
CA TRP A 17 10.29 -2.96 14.80
C TRP A 17 10.02 -4.22 13.99
N TYR A 18 9.06 -4.15 13.05
CA TYR A 18 8.87 -5.24 12.09
C TYR A 18 10.15 -5.45 11.26
N GLU A 19 10.54 -6.71 11.10
CA GLU A 19 11.75 -7.13 10.39
C GLU A 19 11.80 -6.55 8.96
N GLN A 20 10.66 -6.52 8.27
CA GLN A 20 10.53 -6.02 6.91
C GLN A 20 10.92 -4.54 6.81
N PHE A 21 10.52 -3.71 7.78
CA PHE A 21 10.90 -2.30 7.80
C PHE A 21 12.32 -2.11 8.28
N MET A 22 12.83 -2.95 9.19
CA MET A 22 14.24 -2.93 9.57
C MET A 22 15.17 -3.25 8.39
N LYS A 23 14.80 -4.21 7.53
CA LYS A 23 15.58 -4.55 6.33
C LYS A 23 15.80 -3.35 5.40
N LEU A 24 14.82 -2.45 5.29
CA LEU A 24 14.93 -1.23 4.47
C LEU A 24 15.98 -0.24 5.00
N GLN A 25 16.41 -0.38 6.26
CA GLN A 25 17.35 0.55 6.91
C GLN A 25 18.81 0.18 6.64
N TYR A 26 19.06 -0.99 6.05
CA TYR A 26 20.40 -1.47 5.75
C TYR A 26 20.81 -1.14 4.32
N TYR A 27 22.04 -0.66 4.16
CA TYR A 27 22.69 -0.51 2.86
C TYR A 27 24.11 -1.04 2.95
N GLN A 28 24.49 -1.93 2.03
CA GLN A 28 25.82 -2.58 2.01
C GLN A 28 26.24 -3.19 3.36
N GLY A 29 25.27 -3.80 4.06
CA GLY A 29 25.51 -4.45 5.36
C GLY A 29 25.68 -3.51 6.55
N LYS A 30 25.39 -2.21 6.39
CA LYS A 30 25.45 -1.20 7.46
C LYS A 30 24.08 -0.61 7.73
N LEU A 31 23.78 -0.32 8.99
CA LEU A 31 22.51 0.29 9.40
C LEU A 31 22.60 1.81 9.28
N TYR A 32 21.70 2.45 8.53
CA TYR A 32 21.74 3.90 8.28
C TYR A 32 20.69 4.72 9.03
N GLY A 33 19.80 4.07 9.78
CA GLY A 33 18.74 4.74 10.50
C GLY A 33 17.78 3.77 11.17
N LEU A 34 16.70 4.33 11.73
CA LEU A 34 15.60 3.57 12.31
C LEU A 34 14.32 3.79 11.48
N PRO A 35 13.41 2.80 11.40
CA PRO A 35 12.16 2.94 10.67
C PRO A 35 11.31 4.10 11.21
N SER A 36 10.82 4.96 10.32
CA SER A 36 10.01 6.13 10.69
C SER A 36 8.50 5.92 10.52
N TRP A 37 8.13 5.32 9.40
CA TRP A 37 6.77 4.97 9.01
C TRP A 37 6.82 3.79 8.05
N GLY A 38 5.70 3.07 7.91
CA GLY A 38 5.66 1.82 7.16
C GLY A 38 4.26 1.48 6.63
N TRP A 39 4.20 1.04 5.38
CA TRP A 39 2.98 0.61 4.70
C TRP A 39 3.24 -0.66 3.88
N ALA A 40 2.27 -1.57 3.84
CA ALA A 40 2.30 -2.74 2.98
C ALA A 40 2.35 -2.39 1.47
N GLY A 41 1.99 -1.16 1.10
CA GLY A 41 1.94 -0.70 -0.28
C GLY A 41 0.52 -0.77 -0.83
N TRP A 42 0.37 -0.83 -2.15
CA TRP A 42 -0.93 -0.92 -2.80
C TRP A 42 -1.41 -2.37 -2.92
N ASP A 43 -1.79 -2.93 -1.78
CA ASP A 43 -2.09 -4.35 -1.55
C ASP A 43 -3.59 -4.70 -1.64
N THR A 44 -4.46 -3.74 -1.99
CA THR A 44 -5.92 -3.96 -2.01
C THR A 44 -6.66 -3.08 -3.03
N LEU A 45 -7.92 -3.42 -3.25
CA LEU A 45 -8.93 -2.52 -3.77
C LEU A 45 -9.75 -1.96 -2.61
N VAL A 46 -9.67 -0.65 -2.40
CA VAL A 46 -10.58 0.08 -1.51
C VAL A 46 -11.94 0.14 -2.18
N THR A 47 -12.98 -0.41 -1.56
CA THR A 47 -14.25 -0.72 -2.22
C THR A 47 -15.40 0.07 -1.62
N ASN A 48 -16.29 0.58 -2.47
CA ASN A 48 -17.60 1.10 -2.08
C ASN A 48 -18.63 -0.03 -2.10
N ALA A 49 -19.01 -0.51 -0.90
CA ALA A 49 -19.99 -1.58 -0.71
C ALA A 49 -21.39 -1.23 -1.25
N VAL A 50 -21.78 0.04 -1.26
CA VAL A 50 -23.08 0.49 -1.79
C VAL A 50 -23.26 0.06 -3.24
N HIS A 51 -22.23 0.21 -4.07
CA HIS A 51 -22.31 -0.13 -5.49
C HIS A 51 -22.42 -1.64 -5.73
N PHE A 52 -21.78 -2.46 -4.90
CA PHE A 52 -21.89 -3.92 -4.94
C PHE A 52 -23.31 -4.36 -4.57
N ASN A 53 -23.84 -3.81 -3.47
CA ASN A 53 -25.20 -4.09 -3.01
C ASN A 53 -26.26 -3.67 -4.05
N GLU A 54 -26.10 -2.51 -4.69
CA GLU A 54 -26.99 -2.03 -5.77
C GLU A 54 -26.99 -3.00 -6.96
N ALA A 55 -25.82 -3.54 -7.31
CA ALA A 55 -25.67 -4.51 -8.40
C ALA A 55 -26.07 -5.95 -8.01
N GLY A 56 -26.39 -6.20 -6.74
CA GLY A 56 -26.73 -7.52 -6.23
C GLY A 56 -25.52 -8.46 -6.10
N PHE A 57 -24.31 -7.93 -6.01
CA PHE A 57 -23.09 -8.72 -5.79
C PHE A 57 -22.85 -8.93 -4.29
N GLU A 58 -22.50 -10.16 -3.92
CA GLU A 58 -21.97 -10.44 -2.60
C GLU A 58 -20.55 -9.88 -2.49
N LEU A 59 -20.28 -9.13 -1.42
CA LEU A 59 -18.93 -8.65 -1.12
C LEU A 59 -18.06 -9.82 -0.63
N PRO A 60 -16.82 -9.93 -1.12
CA PRO A 60 -15.85 -10.87 -0.55
C PRO A 60 -15.60 -10.62 0.95
N ASP A 61 -15.09 -11.64 1.64
CA ASP A 61 -14.49 -11.46 2.96
C ASP A 61 -13.39 -10.38 2.86
N PRO A 62 -13.48 -9.28 3.63
CA PRO A 62 -12.51 -8.19 3.56
C PRO A 62 -11.08 -8.62 3.96
N THR A 63 -10.92 -9.80 4.55
CA THR A 63 -9.62 -10.39 4.91
C THR A 63 -9.23 -11.57 3.99
N GLY A 64 -10.12 -11.96 3.08
CA GLY A 64 -9.90 -13.07 2.15
C GLY A 64 -9.05 -12.68 0.94
N HIS A 65 -8.30 -13.65 0.42
CA HIS A 65 -7.42 -13.52 -0.75
C HIS A 65 -7.88 -14.42 -1.92
N GLU A 66 -9.15 -14.82 -1.94
CA GLU A 66 -9.67 -15.79 -2.93
C GLU A 66 -10.24 -15.13 -4.20
N THR A 67 -10.37 -13.79 -4.20
CA THR A 67 -10.93 -13.08 -5.35
C THR A 67 -9.92 -13.05 -6.49
N SER A 68 -10.28 -13.66 -7.63
CA SER A 68 -9.44 -13.64 -8.82
C SER A 68 -9.45 -12.29 -9.53
N MET A 69 -8.40 -12.01 -10.30
CA MET A 69 -8.34 -10.80 -11.11
C MET A 69 -9.33 -10.79 -12.27
N ASP A 70 -9.75 -11.97 -12.75
CA ASP A 70 -10.82 -12.09 -13.72
C ASP A 70 -12.15 -11.59 -13.13
N GLN A 71 -12.47 -12.03 -11.90
CA GLN A 71 -13.67 -11.58 -11.19
C GLN A 71 -13.65 -10.06 -10.95
N ILE A 72 -12.49 -9.51 -10.59
CA ILE A 72 -12.31 -8.05 -10.44
C ILE A 72 -12.57 -7.34 -11.78
N GLY A 73 -12.09 -7.89 -12.91
CA GLY A 73 -12.34 -7.33 -14.24
C GLY A 73 -13.82 -7.38 -14.63
N GLU A 74 -14.53 -8.46 -14.28
CA GLU A 74 -15.97 -8.55 -14.46
C GLU A 74 -16.74 -7.50 -13.65
N TRP A 75 -16.38 -7.30 -12.38
CA TRP A 75 -16.98 -6.25 -11.56
C TRP A 75 -16.65 -4.86 -12.06
N ALA A 76 -15.42 -4.62 -12.54
CA ALA A 76 -15.04 -3.34 -13.13
C ALA A 76 -15.95 -2.98 -14.32
N ARG A 77 -16.26 -3.96 -15.17
CA ARG A 77 -17.21 -3.78 -16.28
C ARG A 77 -18.65 -3.61 -15.81
N ALA A 78 -19.12 -4.46 -14.89
CA ALA A 78 -20.51 -4.46 -14.45
C ALA A 78 -20.89 -3.23 -13.61
N LEU A 79 -19.94 -2.68 -12.84
CA LEU A 79 -20.15 -1.52 -11.99
C LEU A 79 -19.89 -0.19 -12.70
N TYR A 80 -19.34 -0.20 -13.90
CA TYR A 80 -19.17 0.97 -14.73
C TYR A 80 -20.53 1.49 -15.23
N LYS A 81 -20.72 2.81 -15.11
CA LYS A 81 -21.87 3.52 -15.67
C LYS A 81 -21.38 4.82 -16.30
N GLU A 82 -21.51 4.92 -17.62
CA GLU A 82 -21.04 6.07 -18.39
C GLU A 82 -21.59 7.39 -17.84
N GLY A 83 -20.69 8.35 -17.56
CA GLY A 83 -21.03 9.66 -17.01
C GLY A 83 -21.40 9.69 -15.52
N GLU A 84 -21.51 8.53 -14.87
CA GLU A 84 -21.87 8.41 -13.44
C GLU A 84 -20.68 7.91 -12.61
N ARG A 85 -20.16 6.72 -12.92
CA ARG A 85 -19.09 6.09 -12.13
C ARG A 85 -18.22 5.12 -12.93
N PHE A 86 -16.98 4.96 -12.48
CA PHE A 86 -16.07 3.91 -12.92
C PHE A 86 -16.13 2.71 -11.98
N GLY A 87 -16.13 1.50 -12.55
CA GLY A 87 -16.13 0.27 -11.75
C GLY A 87 -14.80 0.01 -11.06
N LEU A 88 -13.68 0.42 -11.68
CA LEU A 88 -12.34 0.34 -11.11
C LEU A 88 -11.56 1.61 -11.44
N ALA A 89 -10.70 2.04 -10.53
CA ALA A 89 -9.65 3.01 -10.78
C ALA A 89 -8.29 2.42 -10.42
N VAL A 90 -7.33 2.59 -11.33
CA VAL A 90 -5.94 2.19 -11.15
C VAL A 90 -5.05 3.41 -11.39
N GLY A 91 -4.33 3.85 -10.36
CA GLY A 91 -3.33 4.91 -10.53
C GLY A 91 -2.12 4.37 -11.29
N ILE A 92 -1.89 4.84 -12.51
CA ILE A 92 -0.76 4.40 -13.34
C ILE A 92 0.52 5.08 -12.87
N ALA A 93 1.31 4.38 -12.07
CA ALA A 93 2.57 4.85 -11.51
C ALA A 93 3.55 3.68 -11.30
N GLU A 94 4.72 3.98 -10.75
CA GLU A 94 5.72 2.97 -10.40
C GLU A 94 5.15 1.87 -9.49
N VAL A 95 4.33 2.24 -8.50
CA VAL A 95 3.71 1.29 -7.56
C VAL A 95 2.77 0.30 -8.27
N SER A 96 1.93 0.75 -9.20
CA SER A 96 1.06 -0.14 -9.95
C SER A 96 1.86 -1.03 -10.89
N LEU A 97 2.93 -0.52 -11.49
CA LEU A 97 3.84 -1.31 -12.33
C LEU A 97 4.67 -2.34 -11.54
N ALA A 98 4.86 -2.14 -10.23
CA ALA A 98 5.48 -3.12 -9.36
C ALA A 98 4.48 -4.16 -8.87
N VAL A 99 3.30 -3.76 -8.41
CA VAL A 99 2.33 -4.69 -7.78
C VAL A 99 1.55 -5.49 -8.82
N LEU A 100 1.14 -4.88 -9.94
CA LEU A 100 0.31 -5.56 -10.94
C LEU A 100 0.98 -6.84 -11.49
N PRO A 101 2.25 -6.83 -11.93
CA PRO A 101 2.93 -8.07 -12.31
C PRO A 101 2.95 -9.13 -11.21
N ARG A 102 3.17 -8.71 -9.96
CA ARG A 102 3.25 -9.62 -8.80
C ARG A 102 1.95 -10.36 -8.54
N ILE A 103 0.80 -9.72 -8.80
CA ILE A 103 -0.51 -10.38 -8.68
C ILE A 103 -0.60 -11.57 -9.65
N TRP A 104 0.03 -11.48 -10.82
CA TRP A 104 0.13 -12.55 -11.82
C TRP A 104 1.35 -13.47 -11.61
N ASN A 105 2.01 -13.41 -10.44
CA ASN A 105 3.26 -14.13 -10.16
C ASN A 105 4.47 -13.70 -11.01
N GLY A 106 4.39 -12.57 -11.71
CA GLY A 106 5.52 -11.95 -12.39
C GLY A 106 6.32 -10.97 -11.51
N GLU A 107 7.29 -10.28 -12.10
CA GLU A 107 8.06 -9.22 -11.45
C GLU A 107 8.41 -8.03 -12.37
N LEU A 108 8.64 -6.86 -11.75
CA LEU A 108 9.08 -5.66 -12.46
C LEU A 108 10.59 -5.68 -12.77
N ILE A 109 11.39 -6.16 -11.81
CA ILE A 109 12.85 -6.23 -11.86
C ILE A 109 13.34 -7.63 -11.49
N ASN A 110 14.53 -8.01 -11.95
CA ASN A 110 15.18 -9.24 -11.49
C ASN A 110 15.56 -9.16 -10.00
N GLU A 111 15.86 -10.31 -9.41
CA GLU A 111 16.21 -10.45 -8.00
C GLU A 111 17.42 -9.58 -7.59
N GLU A 112 18.38 -9.39 -8.50
CA GLU A 112 19.55 -8.54 -8.26
C GLU A 112 19.25 -7.04 -8.36
N GLY A 113 18.07 -6.64 -8.83
CA GLY A 113 17.66 -5.24 -8.98
C GLY A 113 18.44 -4.47 -10.05
N THR A 114 18.95 -5.16 -11.08
CA THR A 114 19.82 -4.60 -12.12
C THR A 114 19.16 -4.51 -13.49
N LYS A 115 18.01 -5.16 -13.70
CA LYS A 115 17.33 -5.23 -14.99
C LYS A 115 15.80 -5.21 -14.81
N CYS A 116 15.11 -4.45 -15.66
CA CYS A 116 13.66 -4.55 -15.83
C CYS A 116 13.31 -5.81 -16.63
N VAL A 117 12.37 -6.62 -16.11
CA VAL A 117 12.02 -7.93 -16.69
C VAL A 117 10.59 -8.00 -17.25
N LEU A 118 9.86 -6.88 -17.27
CA LEU A 118 8.46 -6.83 -17.75
C LEU A 118 8.26 -7.40 -19.16
N LEU A 119 9.24 -7.24 -20.05
CA LEU A 119 9.17 -7.74 -21.42
C LEU A 119 9.67 -9.17 -21.58
N ASP A 120 10.38 -9.70 -20.57
CA ASP A 120 10.95 -11.05 -20.59
C ASP A 120 10.04 -12.07 -19.88
N ASP A 121 9.04 -11.59 -19.13
CA ASP A 121 8.16 -12.38 -18.28
C ASP A 121 6.71 -12.38 -18.81
N GLU A 122 6.21 -13.56 -19.23
CA GLU A 122 4.88 -13.70 -19.80
C GLU A 122 3.76 -13.34 -18.82
N ASN A 123 3.96 -13.57 -17.52
CA ASN A 123 3.00 -13.23 -16.47
C ASN A 123 2.91 -11.71 -16.29
N SER A 124 4.06 -11.03 -16.26
CA SER A 124 4.13 -9.57 -16.26
C SER A 124 3.41 -8.97 -17.48
N GLN A 125 3.62 -9.54 -18.67
CA GLN A 125 2.91 -9.09 -19.87
C GLN A 125 1.41 -9.39 -19.83
N ALA A 126 0.98 -10.53 -19.27
CA ALA A 126 -0.43 -10.87 -19.10
C ALA A 126 -1.14 -9.87 -18.18
N ALA A 127 -0.49 -9.48 -17.08
CA ALA A 127 -1.00 -8.46 -16.16
C ALA A 127 -1.20 -7.09 -16.86
N LEU A 128 -0.22 -6.69 -17.68
CA LEU A 128 -0.31 -5.46 -18.48
C LEU A 128 -1.40 -5.55 -19.56
N ARG A 129 -1.60 -6.72 -20.18
CA ARG A 129 -2.71 -6.97 -21.13
C ARG A 129 -4.07 -6.84 -20.46
N TRP A 130 -4.24 -7.43 -19.27
CA TRP A 130 -5.48 -7.30 -18.49
C TRP A 130 -5.82 -5.83 -18.19
N LEU A 131 -4.82 -5.04 -17.76
CA LEU A 131 -5.02 -3.62 -17.52
C LEU A 131 -5.32 -2.84 -18.81
N TYR A 132 -4.64 -3.18 -19.91
CA TYR A 132 -4.89 -2.59 -21.22
C TYR A 132 -6.31 -2.84 -21.69
N ASP A 133 -6.82 -4.06 -21.53
CA ASP A 133 -8.18 -4.40 -21.94
C ASP A 133 -9.21 -3.56 -21.18
N LEU A 134 -9.08 -3.41 -19.86
CA LEU A 134 -9.98 -2.56 -19.09
C LEU A 134 -9.87 -1.07 -19.44
N ALA A 135 -8.65 -0.57 -19.66
CA ALA A 135 -8.39 0.85 -19.90
C ALA A 135 -8.70 1.31 -21.32
N VAL A 136 -8.33 0.51 -22.32
CA VAL A 136 -8.27 0.92 -23.73
C VAL A 136 -9.32 0.21 -24.57
N THR A 137 -9.51 -1.09 -24.36
CA THR A 137 -10.50 -1.88 -25.11
C THR A 137 -11.91 -1.61 -24.57
N ASP A 138 -12.13 -1.88 -23.29
CA ASP A 138 -13.42 -1.77 -22.61
C ASP A 138 -13.73 -0.33 -22.16
N LYS A 139 -12.68 0.47 -21.90
CA LYS A 139 -12.76 1.88 -21.45
C LYS A 139 -13.57 2.07 -20.16
N VAL A 140 -13.46 1.12 -19.24
CA VAL A 140 -14.17 1.11 -17.95
C VAL A 140 -13.33 1.63 -16.78
N LEU A 141 -12.10 2.07 -17.07
CA LEU A 141 -11.21 2.77 -16.14
C LEU A 141 -11.20 4.28 -16.45
N PRO A 142 -10.99 5.15 -15.46
CA PRO A 142 -10.74 6.55 -15.72
C PRO A 142 -9.46 6.71 -16.52
N ALA A 143 -9.49 7.59 -17.53
CA ALA A 143 -8.27 7.94 -18.26
C ALA A 143 -7.26 8.60 -17.30
N PRO A 144 -5.94 8.44 -17.54
CA PRO A 144 -4.92 9.10 -16.72
C PRO A 144 -5.15 10.61 -16.62
N GLY A 145 -5.25 11.13 -15.38
CA GLY A 145 -5.52 12.54 -15.10
C GLY A 145 -6.97 12.99 -15.26
N ALA A 146 -7.90 12.11 -15.64
CA ALA A 146 -9.33 12.46 -15.74
C ALA A 146 -9.99 12.63 -14.36
N VAL A 147 -9.42 12.00 -13.33
CA VAL A 147 -9.82 12.17 -11.93
C VAL A 147 -8.64 12.79 -11.19
N GLU A 148 -8.83 14.03 -10.73
CA GLU A 148 -7.78 14.80 -10.03
C GLU A 148 -7.53 14.26 -8.62
N ASP A 149 -8.60 13.96 -7.88
CA ASP A 149 -8.56 13.42 -6.52
C ASP A 149 -9.40 12.14 -6.47
N LEU A 150 -8.73 10.99 -6.59
CA LEU A 150 -9.37 9.67 -6.53
C LEU A 150 -10.08 9.39 -5.20
N PRO A 151 -9.46 9.65 -4.03
CA PRO A 151 -10.16 9.57 -2.74
C PRO A 151 -11.45 10.41 -2.67
N ALA A 152 -11.41 11.66 -3.11
CA ALA A 152 -12.60 12.52 -3.11
C ALA A 152 -13.68 11.99 -4.07
N ALA A 153 -13.30 11.59 -5.30
CA ALA A 153 -14.22 10.99 -6.25
C ALA A 153 -14.85 9.69 -5.72
N GLN A 154 -14.10 8.89 -4.96
CA GLN A 154 -14.64 7.71 -4.30
C GLN A 154 -15.65 8.07 -3.21
N LEU A 155 -15.38 9.09 -2.38
CA LEU A 155 -16.32 9.62 -1.38
C LEU A 155 -17.62 10.15 -1.99
N GLU A 156 -17.56 10.63 -3.22
CA GLU A 156 -18.71 11.09 -4.00
C GLU A 156 -19.48 9.95 -4.71
N GLY A 157 -19.05 8.69 -4.56
CA GLY A 157 -19.67 7.55 -5.24
C GLY A 157 -19.33 7.44 -6.73
N LYS A 158 -18.27 8.09 -7.21
CA LYS A 158 -17.87 8.03 -8.64
C LYS A 158 -16.92 6.87 -8.95
N ILE A 159 -16.37 6.20 -7.94
CA ILE A 159 -15.44 5.06 -8.09
C ILE A 159 -15.94 3.90 -7.21
N SER A 160 -16.14 2.73 -7.82
CA SER A 160 -16.60 1.53 -7.07
C SER A 160 -15.44 0.80 -6.39
N MET A 161 -14.34 0.58 -7.10
CA MET A 161 -13.11 -0.02 -6.59
C MET A 161 -11.95 0.91 -6.90
N ASN A 162 -11.17 1.28 -5.90
CA ASN A 162 -9.99 2.13 -6.04
C ASN A 162 -8.76 1.33 -5.63
N TRP A 163 -7.84 1.07 -6.56
CA TRP A 163 -6.58 0.42 -6.23
C TRP A 163 -5.77 1.32 -5.29
N GLY A 164 -5.56 0.84 -4.07
CA GLY A 164 -4.77 1.53 -3.08
C GLY A 164 -4.16 0.55 -2.10
N GLY A 165 -3.71 1.04 -0.95
CA GLY A 165 -3.33 0.16 0.14
C GLY A 165 -4.36 0.11 1.24
N SER A 166 -4.32 -0.95 2.03
CA SER A 166 -5.27 -1.30 3.09
C SER A 166 -5.53 -0.18 4.11
N LEU A 167 -4.54 0.68 4.40
CA LEU A 167 -4.74 1.86 5.25
C LEU A 167 -5.77 2.86 4.69
N ASN A 168 -5.94 2.93 3.36
CA ASN A 168 -6.88 3.86 2.73
C ASN A 168 -8.34 3.48 3.01
N VAL A 169 -8.62 2.23 3.37
CA VAL A 169 -9.98 1.79 3.74
C VAL A 169 -10.42 2.43 5.04
N ARG A 170 -9.49 2.61 5.99
CA ARG A 170 -9.74 3.37 7.23
C ARG A 170 -10.00 4.84 6.92
N ASN A 171 -9.26 5.43 5.99
CA ASN A 171 -9.47 6.81 5.55
C ASN A 171 -10.86 6.98 4.91
N LEU A 172 -11.24 6.10 3.98
CA LEU A 172 -12.56 6.11 3.36
C LEU A 172 -13.66 5.98 4.43
N LYS A 173 -13.51 5.04 5.37
CA LYS A 173 -14.47 4.85 6.48
C LYS A 173 -14.61 6.09 7.36
N ARG A 174 -13.49 6.75 7.71
CA ARG A 174 -13.47 7.98 8.52
C ARG A 174 -14.14 9.15 7.80
N ASP A 175 -13.89 9.26 6.50
CA ASP A 175 -14.27 10.43 5.72
C ASP A 175 -15.67 10.31 5.11
N ALA A 176 -16.20 9.10 4.95
CA ALA A 176 -17.58 8.86 4.53
C ALA A 176 -18.58 9.55 5.46
N LYS A 177 -19.43 10.43 4.89
CA LYS A 177 -20.45 11.18 5.64
C LYS A 177 -21.86 10.66 5.42
N ASP A 178 -22.10 9.97 4.31
CA ASP A 178 -23.39 9.37 3.97
C ASP A 178 -23.21 7.88 3.61
N PRO A 179 -23.63 6.95 4.47
CA PRO A 179 -23.52 5.52 4.20
C PRO A 179 -24.41 5.05 3.04
N ALA A 180 -25.39 5.86 2.60
CA ALA A 180 -26.17 5.55 1.39
C ALA A 180 -25.42 5.85 0.10
N VAL A 181 -24.32 6.63 0.17
CA VAL A 181 -23.47 6.96 -0.99
C VAL A 181 -22.20 6.12 -0.95
N VAL A 182 -21.56 6.02 0.22
CA VAL A 182 -20.31 5.27 0.40
C VAL A 182 -20.34 4.49 1.70
N GLU A 183 -20.10 3.19 1.57
CA GLU A 183 -19.79 2.31 2.69
C GLU A 183 -18.44 1.62 2.41
N ALA A 184 -17.47 1.83 3.29
CA ALA A 184 -16.10 1.38 3.07
C ALA A 184 -15.98 -0.14 3.29
N SER A 185 -15.46 -0.83 2.29
CA SER A 185 -15.00 -2.21 2.34
C SER A 185 -13.67 -2.33 1.62
N GLN A 186 -13.13 -3.55 1.51
CA GLN A 186 -11.89 -3.82 0.80
C GLN A 186 -11.91 -5.20 0.16
N ILE A 187 -11.11 -5.37 -0.89
CA ILE A 187 -10.85 -6.67 -1.52
C ILE A 187 -9.33 -6.82 -1.59
N LEU A 188 -8.77 -7.80 -0.88
CA LEU A 188 -7.34 -8.08 -0.93
C LEU A 188 -7.00 -8.85 -2.22
N PHE A 189 -5.83 -8.59 -2.78
CA PHE A 189 -5.38 -9.27 -3.99
C PHE A 189 -5.07 -10.75 -3.74
N PRO A 190 -5.18 -11.62 -4.76
CA PRO A 190 -4.94 -13.04 -4.58
C PRO A 190 -3.51 -13.33 -4.12
N THR A 191 -3.38 -14.38 -3.31
CA THR A 191 -2.07 -14.85 -2.83
C THR A 191 -1.26 -15.39 -4.00
N ARG A 192 0.02 -15.03 -4.05
CA ARG A 192 0.95 -15.55 -5.07
C ARG A 192 1.20 -17.05 -4.85
N GLU A 193 1.67 -17.72 -5.90
CA GLU A 193 2.05 -19.14 -5.84
C GLU A 193 3.17 -19.42 -4.82
N ASP A 194 4.01 -18.43 -4.53
CA ASP A 194 5.06 -18.51 -3.50
C ASP A 194 4.55 -18.24 -2.07
N GLY A 195 3.24 -18.05 -1.90
CA GLY A 195 2.59 -17.77 -0.62
C GLY A 195 2.71 -16.31 -0.15
N ARG A 196 3.31 -15.42 -0.94
CA ARG A 196 3.42 -13.99 -0.59
C ARG A 196 2.23 -13.21 -1.11
N PHE A 197 1.92 -12.10 -0.43
CA PHE A 197 0.93 -11.15 -0.93
C PHE A 197 1.58 -10.19 -1.93
N PRO A 198 0.93 -9.93 -3.08
CA PRO A 198 1.41 -8.96 -4.04
C PRO A 198 1.34 -7.58 -3.43
N SER A 199 2.50 -7.00 -3.20
CA SER A 199 2.65 -5.78 -2.42
C SER A 199 3.92 -5.06 -2.82
N GLN A 200 4.02 -3.80 -2.41
CA GLN A 200 5.25 -3.03 -2.51
C GLN A 200 5.45 -2.37 -1.15
N ILE A 201 6.05 -3.12 -0.22
CA ILE A 201 6.34 -2.61 1.12
C ILE A 201 7.14 -1.31 0.98
N ARG A 202 6.63 -0.26 1.62
CA ARG A 202 7.20 1.07 1.63
C ARG A 202 7.43 1.48 3.06
N GLY A 203 8.56 2.12 3.31
CA GLY A 203 8.85 2.66 4.62
C GLY A 203 9.83 3.80 4.52
N GLY A 204 9.81 4.64 5.55
CA GLY A 204 10.77 5.71 5.71
C GLY A 204 11.88 5.34 6.67
N THR A 205 12.95 6.13 6.59
CA THR A 205 14.08 6.07 7.51
C THR A 205 14.24 7.41 8.20
N TRP A 206 14.46 7.40 9.51
CA TRP A 206 15.10 8.52 10.19
C TRP A 206 16.61 8.31 10.18
N ASN A 207 17.32 9.22 9.49
CA ASN A 207 18.78 9.16 9.34
C ASN A 207 19.48 10.24 10.16
N ILE A 208 20.75 9.98 10.49
CA ILE A 208 21.66 10.99 11.06
C ILE A 208 22.57 11.51 9.95
N LEU A 209 22.64 12.84 9.80
CA LEU A 209 23.51 13.51 8.83
C LEU A 209 24.99 13.11 9.06
N ASN A 210 25.69 12.79 7.96
CA ASN A 210 27.12 12.50 8.06
C ASN A 210 27.91 13.76 8.47
N GLY A 211 28.83 13.63 9.43
CA GLY A 211 29.67 14.73 9.90
C GLY A 211 28.95 15.71 10.85
N THR A 212 27.78 15.34 11.38
CA THR A 212 27.18 16.11 12.49
C THR A 212 28.14 16.20 13.67
N ALA A 213 28.14 17.36 14.36
CA ALA A 213 28.89 17.54 15.61
C ALA A 213 28.21 16.85 16.81
N HIS A 214 26.97 16.39 16.65
CA HIS A 214 26.11 15.86 17.72
C HIS A 214 25.50 14.48 17.35
N PRO A 215 26.33 13.46 17.05
CA PRO A 215 25.81 12.15 16.61
C PRO A 215 25.06 11.42 17.72
N THR A 216 25.51 11.52 18.97
CA THR A 216 24.87 10.86 20.12
C THR A 216 23.53 11.49 20.44
N GLU A 217 23.45 12.81 20.48
CA GLU A 217 22.20 13.54 20.75
C GLU A 217 21.18 13.33 19.62
N ALA A 218 21.64 13.33 18.37
CA ALA A 218 20.79 12.99 17.23
C ALA A 218 20.23 11.57 17.35
N TYR A 219 21.06 10.60 17.75
CA TYR A 219 20.62 9.22 17.96
C TYR A 219 19.59 9.08 19.08
N GLN A 220 19.80 9.77 20.20
CA GLN A 220 18.83 9.80 21.30
C GLN A 220 17.50 10.43 20.87
N PHE A 221 17.53 11.46 20.02
CA PHE A 221 16.31 12.01 19.43
C PHE A 221 15.62 10.98 18.51
N LEU A 222 16.37 10.25 17.68
CA LEU A 222 15.83 9.17 16.85
C LEU A 222 15.14 8.11 17.72
N LEU A 223 15.77 7.65 18.81
CA LEU A 223 15.16 6.71 19.75
C LEU A 223 13.89 7.26 20.40
N HIS A 224 13.89 8.54 20.77
CA HIS A 224 12.73 9.19 21.38
C HIS A 224 11.51 9.18 20.44
N ILE A 225 11.70 9.48 19.16
CA ILE A 225 10.58 9.54 18.19
C ILE A 225 10.22 8.19 17.58
N THR A 226 11.05 7.15 17.76
CA THR A 226 10.83 5.80 17.21
C THR A 226 10.54 4.73 18.27
N ASN A 227 10.46 5.10 19.55
CA ASN A 227 9.93 4.23 20.60
C ASN A 227 8.40 4.11 20.48
N THR A 228 7.76 3.31 21.35
CA THR A 228 6.31 3.09 21.33
C THR A 228 5.50 4.40 21.38
N GLU A 229 5.76 5.25 22.37
CA GLU A 229 5.05 6.53 22.58
C GLU A 229 5.33 7.53 21.45
N GLY A 230 6.59 7.62 21.00
CA GLY A 230 7.01 8.47 19.91
C GLY A 230 6.36 8.05 18.60
N CYS A 231 6.39 6.76 18.26
CA CYS A 231 5.73 6.23 17.08
C CYS A 231 4.22 6.45 17.13
N TYR A 232 3.58 6.23 18.28
CA TYR A 232 2.14 6.45 18.45
C TYR A 232 1.79 7.93 18.33
N GLY A 233 2.37 8.78 19.16
CA GLY A 233 2.06 10.21 19.23
C GLY A 233 2.46 10.99 17.98
N PHE A 234 3.68 10.80 17.48
CA PHE A 234 4.19 11.57 16.34
C PHE A 234 3.42 11.27 15.05
N ASN A 235 3.13 10.01 14.76
CA ASN A 235 2.39 9.64 13.55
C ASN A 235 0.90 9.99 13.64
N LEU A 236 0.25 9.82 14.80
CA LEU A 236 -1.17 10.13 14.94
C LEU A 236 -1.48 11.62 14.99
N VAL A 237 -0.57 12.47 15.50
CA VAL A 237 -0.72 13.94 15.37
C VAL A 237 -0.81 14.35 13.89
N GLY A 238 -0.09 13.66 13.01
CA GLY A 238 -0.19 13.83 11.56
C GLY A 238 -1.36 13.09 10.90
N GLY A 239 -2.18 12.37 11.67
CA GLY A 239 -3.26 11.53 11.15
C GLY A 239 -2.79 10.29 10.37
N GLN A 240 -1.54 9.86 10.56
CA GLN A 240 -0.94 8.74 9.83
C GLN A 240 -1.07 7.43 10.59
N GLY A 241 -1.65 6.42 9.92
CA GLY A 241 -1.84 5.07 10.44
C GLY A 241 -0.71 4.08 10.10
N ALA A 242 0.41 4.59 9.57
CA ALA A 242 1.49 3.80 8.98
C ALA A 242 2.58 3.45 10.01
N PHE A 243 2.32 2.45 10.84
CA PHE A 243 3.22 2.10 11.95
C PHE A 243 4.19 0.97 11.62
N VAL A 244 5.38 1.07 12.21
CA VAL A 244 6.53 0.18 11.97
C VAL A 244 6.83 -0.73 13.16
N ARG A 245 6.03 -0.64 14.25
CA ARG A 245 6.21 -1.44 15.46
C ARG A 245 4.96 -2.29 15.76
N PRO A 246 5.12 -3.57 16.17
CA PRO A 246 4.00 -4.42 16.54
C PRO A 246 3.21 -3.93 17.75
N ASP A 247 3.89 -3.42 18.77
CA ASP A 247 3.29 -2.92 20.01
C ASP A 247 2.34 -1.73 19.76
N VAL A 248 2.72 -0.81 18.88
CA VAL A 248 1.89 0.34 18.48
C VAL A 248 0.66 -0.10 17.68
N MET A 249 0.81 -1.07 16.78
CA MET A 249 -0.33 -1.59 16.00
C MET A 249 -1.39 -2.26 16.89
N GLN A 250 -0.97 -2.96 17.94
CA GLN A 250 -1.90 -3.60 18.89
C GLN A 250 -2.78 -2.59 19.62
N GLN A 251 -2.26 -1.40 19.92
CA GLN A 251 -3.03 -0.32 20.56
C GLN A 251 -4.15 0.25 19.67
N LEU A 252 -4.16 -0.05 18.38
CA LEU A 252 -5.12 0.50 17.41
C LEU A 252 -6.25 -0.46 17.05
N ILE A 253 -6.20 -1.70 17.53
CA ILE A 253 -7.15 -2.77 17.21
C ILE A 253 -8.24 -2.89 18.30
N GLU A 254 -8.34 -1.91 19.22
CA GLU A 254 -9.40 -1.81 20.24
C GLU A 254 -10.82 -1.66 19.66
#